data_AF-A0A7C9EGZ8-F1
#
_entry.id   AF-A0A7C9EGZ8-F1
#
_cell.length_a   1.000
_cell.length_b   1.000
_cell.length_c   1.000
_cell.angle_alpha   90.00
_cell.angle_beta   90.00
_cell.angle_gamma   90.00
#
_symmetry.space_group_name_H-M   'P 1'
#
loop_
_entity.id
_entity.type
_entity.pdbx_description
1 polymer ?
#
loop_
_entity_poly.entity_id
_entity_poly.type
_entity_poly.pdbx_seq_one_letter_code
_entity_poly.pdbx_strand_id
1 'polypeptide(L)'
;MTNLPSRYPRLISRDVRTLCDPNNRSYQFGIYAVGVTISASFSSFLYKYSYALWLGLQSICASGQNLFTSIYISESVYAIIVGMLGLLLVASLIVNMRTYLLSVTARLEERRLKKDDIEEWMHYRQLPRELKLRVQQYIRHKWLATRGIDEKSLRGAFPAELQREIKHQLCLNLVKQVPVFDHMNDLTLDAICERLEPTLYT
;
A
#
# COMPACT_ATOMS: atom_id res chain seq x y z
N MET A 1 5.69 -79.37 14.75
CA MET A 1 6.45 -78.89 13.58
C MET A 1 5.48 -78.19 12.64
N THR A 2 5.60 -76.87 12.61
CA THR A 2 4.81 -75.89 11.86
C THR A 2 5.08 -75.99 10.36
N ASN A 3 4.04 -76.10 9.53
CA ASN A 3 4.12 -75.81 8.10
C ASN A 3 3.03 -74.79 7.76
N LEU A 4 3.43 -73.52 7.63
CA LEU A 4 2.59 -72.45 7.10
C LEU A 4 2.48 -72.61 5.58
N PRO A 5 1.27 -72.62 4.98
CA PRO A 5 1.12 -72.35 3.57
C PRO A 5 1.10 -70.85 3.34
N SER A 6 2.22 -70.35 2.80
CA SER A 6 2.35 -69.07 2.13
C SER A 6 1.30 -68.91 1.03
N ARG A 7 0.42 -67.89 1.11
CA ARG A 7 -0.20 -67.25 -0.06
C ARG A 7 -0.87 -65.94 0.35
N TYR A 8 -0.06 -64.89 0.39
CA TYR A 8 -0.56 -63.52 0.26
C TYR A 8 -1.36 -63.42 -1.05
N PRO A 9 -2.59 -62.86 -1.06
CA PRO A 9 -3.27 -62.58 -2.31
C PRO A 9 -2.45 -61.53 -3.07
N ARG A 10 -2.00 -61.88 -4.26
CA ARG A 10 -1.37 -60.97 -5.22
C ARG A 10 -2.25 -59.71 -5.31
N LEU A 11 -1.74 -58.59 -4.80
CA LEU A 11 -2.28 -57.27 -5.11
C LEU A 11 -2.26 -57.17 -6.64
N ILE A 12 -3.46 -57.26 -7.21
CA ILE A 12 -3.68 -57.08 -8.63
C ILE A 12 -3.22 -55.65 -8.90
N SER A 13 -2.04 -55.54 -9.51
CA SER A 13 -1.57 -54.36 -10.21
C SER A 13 -2.57 -54.05 -11.33
N ARG A 14 -3.73 -53.49 -10.98
CA ARG A 14 -4.57 -52.79 -11.94
C ARG A 14 -3.76 -51.57 -12.32
N ASP A 15 -3.36 -51.51 -13.58
CA ASP A 15 -2.64 -50.39 -14.16
C ASP A 15 -3.26 -49.07 -13.69
N VAL A 16 -2.55 -48.33 -12.84
CA VAL A 16 -2.96 -46.99 -12.39
C VAL A 16 -3.29 -46.09 -13.58
N ARG A 17 -2.70 -46.38 -14.75
CA ARG A 17 -2.96 -45.74 -16.04
C ARG A 17 -4.40 -45.90 -16.55
N THR A 18 -5.09 -47.00 -16.22
CA THR A 18 -6.49 -47.23 -16.65
C THR A 18 -7.52 -46.64 -15.69
N LEU A 19 -7.12 -46.40 -14.43
CA LEU A 19 -7.94 -45.72 -13.42
C LEU A 19 -7.88 -44.19 -13.57
N CYS A 20 -6.74 -43.66 -14.03
CA CYS A 20 -6.49 -42.23 -14.27
C CYS A 20 -6.70 -41.81 -15.74
N ASP A 21 -7.60 -42.47 -16.46
CA ASP A 21 -7.95 -42.08 -17.84
C ASP A 21 -8.97 -40.93 -17.81
N PRO A 22 -8.69 -39.75 -18.41
CA PRO A 22 -9.64 -38.63 -18.46
C PRO A 22 -10.96 -38.97 -19.17
N ASN A 23 -11.02 -40.04 -19.97
CA ASN A 23 -12.25 -40.50 -20.64
C ASN A 23 -13.06 -41.50 -19.80
N ASN A 24 -12.50 -42.07 -18.73
CA ASN A 24 -13.17 -43.08 -17.92
C ASN A 24 -13.69 -42.47 -16.61
N ARG A 25 -15.02 -42.50 -16.40
CA ARG A 25 -15.72 -41.85 -15.26
C ARG A 25 -15.42 -42.44 -13.87
N SER A 26 -14.39 -43.26 -13.73
CA SER A 26 -14.13 -44.04 -12.51
C SER A 26 -13.51 -43.22 -11.38
N TYR A 27 -12.88 -42.07 -11.67
CA TYR A 27 -12.24 -41.21 -10.67
C TYR A 27 -12.76 -39.76 -10.75
N GLN A 28 -13.23 -39.21 -9.62
CA GLN A 28 -13.64 -37.82 -9.52
C GLN A 28 -12.42 -36.93 -9.20
N PHE A 29 -11.89 -36.28 -10.23
CA PHE A 29 -10.72 -35.40 -10.15
C PHE A 29 -10.97 -34.06 -9.43
N GLY A 30 -12.21 -33.78 -8.99
CA GLY A 30 -12.55 -32.61 -8.17
C GLY A 30 -11.99 -31.29 -8.70
N ILE A 31 -11.21 -30.61 -7.86
CA ILE A 31 -10.54 -29.33 -8.16
C ILE A 31 -9.63 -29.43 -9.39
N TYR A 32 -9.03 -30.60 -9.62
CA TYR A 32 -8.09 -30.83 -10.71
C TYR A 32 -8.77 -31.32 -12.00
N ALA A 33 -10.08 -31.56 -11.99
CA ALA A 33 -10.79 -32.11 -13.15
C ALA A 33 -10.59 -31.27 -14.42
N VAL A 34 -10.69 -29.95 -14.29
CA VAL A 34 -10.49 -29.04 -15.42
C VAL A 34 -9.02 -28.88 -15.78
N GLY A 35 -8.11 -28.97 -14.80
CA GLY A 35 -6.66 -28.95 -15.04
C GLY A 35 -6.17 -30.18 -15.81
N VAL A 36 -6.77 -31.35 -15.56
CA VAL A 36 -6.47 -32.60 -16.25
C VAL A 36 -6.98 -32.58 -17.69
N THR A 37 -8.20 -32.08 -17.94
CA THR A 37 -8.74 -31.97 -19.31
C THR A 37 -7.99 -30.95 -20.15
N ILE A 38 -7.57 -29.82 -19.58
CA ILE A 38 -6.75 -28.82 -20.27
C ILE A 38 -5.35 -29.36 -20.54
N SER A 39 -4.75 -30.09 -19.58
CA SER A 39 -3.44 -30.70 -19.76
C SER A 39 -3.43 -31.80 -20.82
N ALA A 40 -4.56 -32.48 -21.01
CA ALA A 40 -4.76 -33.48 -22.05
C ALA A 40 -5.02 -32.86 -23.44
N SER A 41 -5.71 -31.71 -23.51
CA SER A 41 -6.09 -31.05 -24.78
C SER A 41 -5.06 -30.07 -25.34
N PHE A 42 -4.24 -29.43 -24.48
CA PHE A 42 -3.32 -28.37 -24.90
C PHE A 42 -1.87 -28.63 -24.42
N SER A 43 -0.92 -28.57 -25.35
CA SER A 43 0.50 -28.86 -25.08
C SER A 43 1.33 -27.63 -24.64
N SER A 44 0.86 -26.40 -24.91
CA SER A 44 1.63 -25.19 -24.64
C SER A 44 1.69 -24.82 -23.16
N PHE A 45 2.91 -24.60 -22.65
CA PHE A 45 3.16 -24.26 -21.24
C PHE A 45 2.44 -22.98 -20.80
N LEU A 46 2.42 -21.96 -21.67
CA LEU A 46 1.79 -20.67 -21.37
C LEU A 46 0.29 -20.79 -21.10
N TYR A 47 -0.40 -21.69 -21.79
CA TYR A 47 -1.83 -21.90 -21.59
C TYR A 47 -2.13 -22.56 -20.23
N LYS A 48 -1.28 -23.51 -19.83
CA LYS A 48 -1.38 -24.15 -18.50
C LYS A 48 -1.10 -23.16 -17.37
N TYR A 49 -0.08 -22.31 -17.56
CA TYR A 49 0.29 -21.28 -16.59
C TYR A 49 -0.78 -20.19 -16.45
N SER A 50 -1.30 -19.66 -17.56
CA SER A 50 -2.35 -18.63 -17.53
C SER A 50 -3.64 -19.14 -16.88
N TYR A 51 -4.00 -20.40 -17.14
CA TYR A 51 -5.14 -21.05 -16.50
C TYR A 51 -4.94 -21.24 -14.99
N ALA A 52 -3.74 -21.69 -14.57
CA ALA A 52 -3.42 -21.83 -13.14
C ALA A 52 -3.46 -20.47 -12.42
N LEU A 53 -2.93 -19.41 -13.04
CA LEU A 53 -3.02 -18.05 -12.52
C LEU A 53 -4.47 -17.57 -12.42
N TRP A 54 -5.28 -17.81 -13.46
CA TRP A 54 -6.70 -17.48 -13.45
C TRP A 54 -7.45 -18.18 -12.30
N LEU A 55 -7.17 -19.46 -12.07
CA LEU A 55 -7.78 -20.25 -11.00
C LEU A 55 -7.35 -19.78 -9.60
N GLY A 56 -6.08 -19.40 -9.44
CA GLY A 56 -5.56 -18.76 -8.22
C GLY A 56 -6.21 -17.40 -7.95
N LEU A 57 -6.32 -16.56 -8.98
CA LEU A 57 -6.95 -15.25 -8.90
C LEU A 57 -8.43 -15.37 -8.53
N GLN A 58 -9.16 -16.32 -9.12
CA GLN A 58 -10.55 -16.59 -8.77
C GLN A 58 -10.72 -17.04 -7.30
N SER A 59 -9.75 -17.79 -6.77
CA SER A 59 -9.74 -18.22 -5.36
C SER A 59 -9.52 -17.05 -4.40
N ILE A 60 -8.69 -16.07 -4.78
CA ILE A 60 -8.39 -14.88 -3.97
C ILE A 60 -9.57 -13.88 -4.02
N CYS A 61 -10.18 -13.67 -5.19
CA CYS A 61 -11.25 -12.69 -5.39
C CYS A 61 -12.62 -13.13 -4.85
N ALA A 62 -12.69 -14.22 -4.07
CA ALA A 62 -13.92 -14.81 -3.51
C ALA A 62 -15.02 -15.14 -4.54
N SER A 63 -14.71 -15.08 -5.85
CA SER A 63 -15.59 -15.48 -6.96
C SER A 63 -15.50 -16.98 -7.26
N GLY A 64 -14.74 -17.73 -6.45
CA GLY A 64 -14.56 -19.17 -6.53
C GLY A 64 -15.61 -19.96 -5.76
N GLN A 65 -16.90 -19.69 -5.99
CA GLN A 65 -17.97 -20.27 -5.19
C GLN A 65 -18.09 -21.80 -5.22
N ASN A 66 -17.33 -22.55 -6.03
CA ASN A 66 -17.34 -24.02 -5.98
C ASN A 66 -16.02 -24.63 -6.46
N LEU A 67 -14.98 -24.59 -5.64
CA LEU A 67 -13.95 -25.63 -5.73
C LEU A 67 -14.64 -26.94 -5.32
N PHE A 68 -15.11 -27.71 -6.31
CA PHE A 68 -15.71 -29.02 -6.10
C PHE A 68 -14.63 -29.95 -5.53
N THR A 69 -14.53 -29.95 -4.20
CA THR A 69 -13.61 -30.80 -3.46
C THR A 69 -14.07 -32.24 -3.64
N SER A 70 -13.14 -33.10 -4.07
CA SER A 70 -13.35 -34.54 -3.95
C SER A 70 -13.32 -34.90 -2.46
N ILE A 71 -13.78 -36.09 -2.09
CA ILE A 71 -13.79 -36.63 -0.72
C ILE A 71 -12.39 -36.90 -0.12
N TYR A 72 -11.34 -36.27 -0.67
CA TYR A 72 -9.95 -36.50 -0.31
C TYR A 72 -9.45 -35.44 0.69
N ILE A 73 -8.93 -35.91 1.81
CA ILE A 73 -8.56 -35.08 2.98
C ILE A 73 -7.52 -34.00 2.61
N SER A 74 -6.53 -34.31 1.76
CA SER A 74 -5.49 -33.32 1.40
C SER A 74 -6.01 -32.19 0.51
N GLU A 75 -7.02 -32.45 -0.32
CA GLU A 75 -7.64 -31.42 -1.18
C GLU A 75 -8.42 -30.43 -0.32
N SER A 76 -9.14 -30.93 0.68
CA SER A 76 -9.89 -30.09 1.63
C SER A 76 -8.97 -29.19 2.45
N VAL A 77 -7.86 -29.73 2.98
CA VAL A 77 -6.90 -28.93 3.77
C VAL A 77 -6.25 -27.83 2.92
N TYR A 78 -5.84 -28.15 1.68
CA TYR A 78 -5.29 -27.15 0.76
C TYR A 78 -6.31 -26.04 0.43
N ALA A 79 -7.55 -26.41 0.13
CA ALA A 79 -8.63 -25.45 -0.15
C ALA A 79 -8.90 -24.51 1.04
N ILE A 80 -8.89 -25.03 2.27
CA ILE A 80 -9.06 -24.23 3.49
C ILE A 80 -7.91 -23.23 3.64
N ILE A 81 -6.65 -23.67 3.47
CA ILE A 81 -5.48 -22.79 3.61
C ILE A 81 -5.52 -21.67 2.56
N VAL A 82 -5.78 -22.01 1.30
CA VAL A 82 -5.87 -21.02 0.21
C VAL A 82 -7.03 -20.05 0.45
N GLY A 83 -8.17 -20.54 0.93
CA GLY A 83 -9.32 -19.71 1.31
C GLY A 83 -8.99 -18.74 2.44
N MET A 84 -8.32 -19.21 3.51
CA MET A 84 -7.89 -18.37 4.63
C MET A 84 -6.90 -17.29 4.19
N LEU A 85 -5.89 -17.64 3.38
CA LEU A 85 -4.95 -16.68 2.82
C LEU A 85 -5.64 -15.64 1.93
N GLY A 86 -6.57 -16.06 1.07
CA GLY A 86 -7.37 -15.15 0.24
C GLY A 86 -8.17 -14.15 1.08
N LEU A 87 -8.86 -14.63 2.12
CA LEU A 87 -9.63 -13.78 3.03
C LEU A 87 -8.74 -12.78 3.78
N LEU A 88 -7.59 -13.22 4.29
CA LEU A 88 -6.64 -12.34 4.99
C LEU A 88 -6.07 -11.27 4.07
N LEU A 89 -5.74 -11.61 2.82
CA LEU A 89 -5.26 -10.66 1.83
C LEU A 89 -6.31 -9.61 1.49
N VAL A 90 -7.54 -10.02 1.20
CA VAL A 90 -8.65 -9.10 0.89
C VAL A 90 -8.96 -8.20 2.08
N ALA A 91 -9.03 -8.76 3.30
CA ALA A 91 -9.24 -7.98 4.51
C ALA A 91 -8.13 -6.94 4.72
N SER A 92 -6.87 -7.32 4.56
CA SER A 92 -5.72 -6.42 4.70
C SER A 92 -5.74 -5.30 3.66
N LEU A 93 -6.10 -5.61 2.41
CA LEU A 93 -6.25 -4.60 1.36
C LEU A 93 -7.37 -3.60 1.68
N ILE A 94 -8.52 -4.09 2.15
CA ILE A 94 -9.65 -3.23 2.55
C ILE A 94 -9.23 -2.30 3.70
N VAL A 95 -8.52 -2.82 4.71
CA VAL A 95 -8.04 -2.01 5.83
C VAL A 95 -7.08 -0.92 5.35
N ASN A 96 -6.10 -1.28 4.52
CA ASN A 96 -5.14 -0.30 3.98
C ASN A 96 -5.83 0.77 3.14
N MET A 97 -6.79 0.39 2.29
CA MET A 97 -7.57 1.34 1.49
C MET A 97 -8.40 2.27 2.37
N ARG A 98 -9.04 1.74 3.42
CA ARG A 98 -9.81 2.55 4.38
C ARG A 98 -8.93 3.56 5.09
N THR A 99 -7.78 3.14 5.61
CA THR A 99 -6.83 4.04 6.28
C THR A 99 -6.32 5.14 5.35
N TYR A 100 -5.99 4.79 4.10
CA TYR A 100 -5.61 5.77 3.09
C TYR A 100 -6.74 6.77 2.82
N LEU A 101 -7.95 6.29 2.57
CA LEU A 101 -9.10 7.16 2.31
C LEU A 101 -9.41 8.06 3.50
N LEU A 102 -9.41 7.54 4.73
CA LEU A 102 -9.62 8.32 5.95
C LEU A 102 -8.57 9.43 6.10
N SER A 103 -7.30 9.14 5.79
CA SER A 103 -6.25 10.15 5.83
C SER A 103 -6.45 11.25 4.79
N VAL A 104 -6.92 10.89 3.59
CA VAL A 104 -7.20 11.85 2.52
C VAL A 104 -8.43 12.68 2.86
N THR A 105 -9.51 12.06 3.35
CA THR A 105 -10.74 12.77 3.74
C THR A 105 -10.48 13.71 4.91
N ALA A 106 -9.74 13.27 5.95
CA ALA A 106 -9.38 14.13 7.08
C ALA A 106 -8.61 15.38 6.64
N ARG A 107 -7.63 15.22 5.74
CA ARG A 107 -6.87 16.37 5.19
C ARG A 107 -7.74 17.29 4.32
N LEU A 108 -8.73 16.74 3.61
CA LEU A 108 -9.68 17.53 2.83
C LEU A 108 -10.66 18.28 3.73
N GLU A 109 -11.14 17.64 4.79
CA GLU A 109 -12.02 18.25 5.79
C GLU A 109 -11.31 19.38 6.54
N GLU A 110 -10.07 19.18 6.99
CA GLU A 110 -9.27 20.23 7.63
C GLU A 110 -9.09 21.44 6.69
N ARG A 111 -8.87 21.19 5.39
CA ARG A 111 -8.79 22.26 4.37
C ARG A 111 -10.10 23.01 4.18
N ARG A 112 -11.23 22.29 4.22
CA ARG A 112 -12.56 22.89 4.10
C ARG A 112 -12.88 23.74 5.32
N LEU A 113 -12.68 23.21 6.53
CA LEU A 113 -12.88 23.95 7.77
C LEU A 113 -12.05 25.22 7.81
N LYS A 114 -10.75 25.16 7.50
CA LYS A 114 -9.89 26.36 7.43
C LYS A 114 -10.38 27.37 6.40
N LYS A 115 -10.96 26.93 5.28
CA LYS A 115 -11.50 27.83 4.27
C LYS A 115 -12.76 28.53 4.80
N ASP A 116 -13.66 27.78 5.43
CA ASP A 116 -14.92 28.29 5.97
C ASP A 116 -14.65 29.29 7.12
N ASP A 117 -13.70 28.97 8.01
CA ASP A 117 -13.25 29.88 9.09
C ASP A 117 -12.71 31.22 8.52
N ILE A 118 -11.92 31.17 7.45
CA ILE A 118 -11.38 32.37 6.80
C ILE A 118 -12.50 33.18 6.14
N GLU A 119 -13.48 32.52 5.54
CA GLU A 119 -14.62 33.16 4.91
C GLU A 119 -15.52 33.86 5.93
N GLU A 120 -15.80 33.20 7.06
CA GLU A 120 -16.55 33.78 8.17
C GLU A 120 -15.80 34.95 8.80
N TRP A 121 -14.48 34.82 9.01
CA TRP A 121 -13.65 35.93 9.50
C TRP A 121 -13.66 37.14 8.55
N MET A 122 -13.59 36.90 7.23
CA MET A 122 -13.66 37.96 6.22
C MET A 122 -15.04 38.63 6.17
N HIS A 123 -16.10 37.88 6.47
CA HIS A 123 -17.47 38.39 6.54
C HIS A 123 -17.66 39.25 7.80
N TYR A 124 -17.24 38.76 8.96
CA TYR A 124 -17.32 39.46 10.24
C TYR A 124 -16.58 40.81 10.22
N ARG A 125 -15.42 40.86 9.58
CA ARG A 125 -14.58 42.07 9.47
C ARG A 125 -15.01 43.04 8.36
N GLN A 126 -16.05 42.73 7.59
CA GLN A 126 -16.54 43.53 6.46
C GLN A 126 -15.44 43.98 5.48
N LEU A 127 -14.59 43.05 5.03
CA LEU A 127 -13.50 43.40 4.11
C LEU A 127 -14.03 43.92 2.75
N PRO A 128 -13.42 44.99 2.19
CA PRO A 128 -13.66 45.41 0.80
C PRO A 128 -13.35 44.29 -0.19
N ARG A 129 -14.06 44.26 -1.33
CA ARG A 129 -13.94 43.18 -2.33
C ARG A 129 -12.51 43.02 -2.89
N GLU A 130 -11.77 44.11 -3.05
CA GLU A 130 -10.40 44.08 -3.54
C GLU A 130 -9.43 43.40 -2.56
N LEU A 131 -9.59 43.66 -1.26
CA LEU A 131 -8.80 43.02 -0.20
C LEU A 131 -9.13 41.52 -0.10
N LYS A 132 -10.40 41.14 -0.25
CA LYS A 132 -10.80 39.72 -0.29
C LYS A 132 -10.12 38.96 -1.42
N LEU A 133 -10.06 39.55 -2.62
CA LEU A 133 -9.40 38.94 -3.77
C LEU A 133 -7.89 38.77 -3.54
N ARG A 134 -7.22 39.77 -2.98
CA ARG A 134 -5.78 39.70 -2.65
C ARG A 134 -5.50 38.64 -1.59
N VAL A 135 -6.33 38.54 -0.55
CA VAL A 135 -6.22 37.51 0.50
C VAL A 135 -6.43 36.11 -0.08
N GLN A 136 -7.43 35.92 -0.94
CA GLN A 136 -7.66 34.64 -1.61
C GLN A 136 -6.49 34.23 -2.53
N GLN A 137 -5.92 35.18 -3.26
CA GLN A 137 -4.72 34.95 -4.10
C GLN A 137 -3.51 34.57 -3.25
N TYR A 138 -3.27 35.29 -2.15
CA TYR A 138 -2.19 34.99 -1.21
C TYR A 138 -2.36 33.59 -0.59
N ILE A 139 -3.55 33.26 -0.10
CA ILE A 139 -3.85 31.93 0.47
C ILE A 139 -3.62 30.85 -0.58
N ARG A 140 -4.11 31.03 -1.81
CA ARG A 140 -3.91 30.07 -2.91
C ARG A 140 -2.42 29.87 -3.21
N HIS A 141 -1.66 30.96 -3.31
CA HIS A 141 -0.21 30.89 -3.55
C HIS A 141 0.50 30.18 -2.40
N LYS A 142 0.16 30.50 -1.15
CA LYS A 142 0.72 29.86 0.04
C LYS A 142 0.39 28.36 0.13
N TRP A 143 -0.83 27.95 -0.25
CA TRP A 143 -1.22 26.54 -0.30
C TRP A 143 -0.45 25.76 -1.39
N LEU A 144 -0.23 26.37 -2.55
CA LEU A 144 0.54 25.77 -3.63
C LEU A 144 2.02 25.62 -3.26
N ALA A 145 2.60 26.64 -2.61
CA ALA A 145 3.99 26.64 -2.18
C ALA A 145 4.24 25.68 -1.00
N THR A 146 3.34 25.64 -0.01
CA THR A 146 3.60 24.99 1.29
C THR A 146 2.87 23.64 1.45
N ARG A 147 2.04 23.23 0.47
CA ARG A 147 1.22 21.99 0.48
C ARG A 147 0.34 21.79 1.74
N GLY A 148 0.11 22.82 2.52
CA GLY A 148 -0.66 22.78 3.77
C GLY A 148 0.14 22.51 5.03
N ILE A 149 1.46 22.64 5.00
CA ILE A 149 2.29 22.58 6.20
C ILE A 149 2.19 23.94 6.90
N ASP A 150 1.56 23.96 8.07
CA ASP A 150 1.56 25.14 8.93
C ASP A 150 2.96 25.30 9.55
N GLU A 151 3.74 26.22 9.02
CA GLU A 151 5.13 26.44 9.42
C GLU A 151 5.28 26.85 10.90
N LYS A 152 4.19 27.27 11.56
CA LYS A 152 4.12 27.54 13.00
C LYS A 152 3.91 26.26 13.82
N SER A 153 3.07 25.33 13.36
CA SER A 153 2.90 24.03 14.03
C SER A 153 4.12 23.13 13.81
N LEU A 154 4.77 23.25 12.65
CA LEU A 154 6.06 22.61 12.38
C LEU A 154 7.16 23.12 13.32
N ARG A 155 7.22 24.43 13.59
CA ARG A 155 8.14 24.99 14.59
C ARG A 155 7.86 24.45 16.00
N GLY A 156 6.59 24.36 16.42
CA GLY A 156 6.24 23.78 17.72
C GLY A 156 6.50 22.28 17.85
N ALA A 157 6.54 21.55 16.74
CA ALA A 157 6.86 20.12 16.71
C ALA A 157 8.35 19.81 16.81
N PHE A 158 9.23 20.78 16.48
CA PHE A 158 10.67 20.61 16.56
C PHE A 158 11.23 21.08 17.90
N PRO A 159 12.01 20.24 18.61
CA PRO A 159 12.76 20.66 19.79
C PRO A 159 13.68 21.84 19.43
N ALA A 160 13.93 22.74 20.38
CA ALA A 160 14.74 23.94 20.17
C ALA A 160 16.14 23.64 19.58
N GLU A 161 16.70 22.45 19.87
CA GLU A 161 17.97 21.98 19.34
C GLU A 161 17.93 21.75 17.82
N LEU A 162 16.88 21.11 17.31
CA LEU A 162 16.76 20.85 15.87
C LEU A 162 16.51 22.15 15.09
N GLN A 163 15.80 23.11 15.70
CA GLN A 163 15.64 24.44 15.12
C GLN A 163 16.98 25.16 15.00
N ARG A 164 17.86 25.04 16.01
CA ARG A 164 19.19 25.65 16.00
C ARG A 164 20.08 25.04 14.91
N GLU A 165 20.03 23.72 14.73
CA GLU A 165 20.80 23.04 13.69
C GLU A 165 20.33 23.43 12.28
N ILE A 166 19.00 23.45 12.04
CA ILE A 166 18.46 23.88 10.75
C ILE A 166 18.83 25.34 10.45
N LYS A 167 18.76 26.23 11.45
CA LYS A 167 19.19 27.64 11.30
C LYS A 167 20.66 27.75 10.93
N HIS A 168 21.52 27.00 11.63
CA HIS A 168 22.95 27.00 11.39
C HIS A 168 23.29 26.52 9.97
N GLN A 169 22.73 25.40 9.53
CA GLN A 169 22.90 24.88 8.17
C GLN A 169 22.40 25.86 7.10
N LEU A 170 21.25 26.50 7.32
CA LEU A 170 20.67 27.42 6.35
C LEU A 170 21.46 28.74 6.28
N CYS A 171 21.94 29.23 7.43
CA CYS A 171 22.82 30.40 7.52
C CYS A 171 24.16 30.14 6.82
N LEU A 172 24.81 29.01 7.08
CA LEU A 172 26.08 28.65 6.44
C LEU A 172 25.93 28.53 4.91
N ASN A 173 24.81 27.97 4.42
CA ASN A 173 24.55 27.87 2.99
C ASN A 173 24.32 29.25 2.34
N LEU A 174 23.65 30.17 3.03
CA LEU A 174 23.44 31.55 2.55
C LEU A 174 24.73 32.37 2.57
N VAL A 175 25.50 32.27 3.66
CA VAL A 175 26.78 32.97 3.84
C VAL A 175 27.79 32.56 2.76
N LYS A 176 27.90 31.27 2.45
CA LYS A 176 28.79 30.77 1.39
C LYS A 176 28.37 31.21 -0.02
N GLN A 177 27.11 31.59 -0.23
CA GLN A 177 26.63 32.09 -1.52
C GLN A 177 26.84 33.60 -1.71
N VAL A 178 27.18 34.34 -0.64
CA VAL A 178 27.28 35.80 -0.71
C VAL A 178 28.76 36.23 -0.64
N PRO A 179 29.32 36.83 -1.71
CA PRO A 179 30.76 37.13 -1.83
C PRO A 179 31.29 38.18 -0.84
N VAL A 180 30.40 38.87 -0.12
CA VAL A 180 30.76 39.86 0.91
C VAL A 180 31.24 39.18 2.20
N PHE A 181 30.84 37.94 2.46
CA PHE A 181 31.18 37.22 3.69
C PHE A 181 32.42 36.33 3.56
N ASP A 182 32.98 36.20 2.36
CA ASP A 182 34.14 35.33 2.05
C ASP A 182 35.44 35.78 2.76
N HIS A 183 35.48 37.02 3.24
CA HIS A 183 36.65 37.62 3.90
C HIS A 183 36.46 37.85 5.41
N MET A 184 35.34 37.41 6.01
CA MET A 184 35.10 37.52 7.45
C MET A 184 35.59 36.28 8.20
N ASN A 185 36.10 36.47 9.42
CA ASN A 185 36.57 35.38 10.28
C ASN A 185 35.40 34.44 10.66
N ASP A 186 35.66 33.13 10.70
CA ASP A 186 34.65 32.11 11.07
C ASP A 186 33.97 32.40 12.42
N LEU A 187 34.71 32.92 13.39
CA LEU A 187 34.18 33.31 14.72
C LEU A 187 33.16 34.46 14.66
N THR A 188 33.33 35.39 13.71
CA THR A 188 32.36 36.48 13.50
C THR A 188 31.15 36.00 12.71
N LEU A 189 31.32 35.06 11.80
CA LEU A 189 30.21 34.43 11.07
C LEU A 189 29.32 33.60 11.99
N ASP A 190 29.91 32.82 12.90
CA ASP A 190 29.15 32.08 13.92
C ASP A 190 28.35 33.02 14.83
N ALA A 191 28.96 34.11 15.30
CA ALA A 191 28.27 35.10 16.13
C ALA A 191 27.12 35.82 15.40
N ILE A 192 27.25 36.00 14.08
CA ILE A 192 26.19 36.55 13.23
C ILE A 192 25.08 35.51 13.02
N CYS A 193 25.42 34.26 12.69
CA CYS A 193 24.45 33.18 12.52
C CYS A 193 23.66 32.86 13.80
N GLU A 194 24.26 33.01 14.99
CA GLU A 194 23.54 32.89 16.26
C GLU A 194 22.52 34.01 16.52
N ARG A 195 22.79 35.22 16.01
CA ARG A 195 21.92 36.39 16.20
C ARG A 195 20.92 36.62 15.06
N LEU A 196 21.04 35.88 13.96
CA LEU A 196 20.07 35.92 12.88
C LEU A 196 18.79 35.19 13.28
N GLU A 197 17.70 35.95 13.38
CA GLU A 197 16.37 35.38 13.35
C GLU A 197 15.95 35.21 11.88
N PRO A 198 15.76 33.98 11.37
CA PRO A 198 15.22 33.78 10.04
C PRO A 198 13.75 34.20 10.05
N THR A 199 13.51 35.43 9.62
CA THR A 199 12.20 35.92 9.24
C THR A 199 12.00 35.57 7.77
N LEU A 200 11.26 34.49 7.51
CA LEU A 200 10.75 34.22 6.17
C LEU A 200 9.69 35.28 5.87
N TYR A 201 10.11 36.34 5.18
CA TYR A 201 9.19 37.27 4.53
C TYR A 201 8.78 36.64 3.20
N THR A 202 7.56 36.13 3.15
CA THR A 202 6.84 35.76 1.92
C THR A 202 5.56 36.55 1.80
#